data_AF-I4EMK4-F1
#
_entry.id   AF-I4EMK4-F1
#
_cell.length_a   1.000
_cell.length_b   1.000
_cell.length_c   1.000
_cell.angle_alpha   90.00
_cell.angle_beta   90.00
_cell.angle_gamma   90.00
#
_symmetry.space_group_name_H-M   'P 1'
#
loop_
_entity.id
_entity.type
_entity.pdbx_description
1 polymer ?
#
loop_
_entity_poly.entity_id
_entity_poly.type
_entity_poly.pdbx_seq_one_letter_code
_entity_poly.pdbx_strand_id
1 'polypeptide(L)'
;MACNGWPLCNGSLIPDLTGPVAVVFIHRLAALVGMLLIGGLLVRNYRTRVERPDLYKGSIAAMFFIILQIFSGGAVVMTQLGLFSTLTHAGLATLLFGSLSYLCLHTLPRPAVLAARQPDTLRPGSAEPFDVRLPSGQ
;
A
#
# COMPACT_ATOMS: atom_id res chain seq x y z
N MET A 1 27.39 -10.08 4.13
CA MET A 1 26.11 -10.52 4.73
C MET A 1 26.31 -10.72 6.22
N ALA A 2 25.43 -10.19 7.08
CA ALA A 2 25.59 -10.31 8.55
C ALA A 2 24.91 -11.57 9.14
N CYS A 3 23.89 -12.11 8.45
CA CYS A 3 23.20 -13.36 8.79
C CYS A 3 23.32 -14.33 7.61
N ASN A 4 23.79 -15.55 7.85
CA ASN A 4 23.97 -16.57 6.80
C ASN A 4 22.78 -17.53 6.62
N GLY A 5 21.70 -17.37 7.39
CA GLY A 5 20.54 -18.27 7.35
C GLY A 5 19.19 -17.54 7.27
N TRP A 6 18.18 -18.29 6.83
CA TRP A 6 16.77 -17.89 6.81
C TRP A 6 15.90 -19.14 7.07
N PRO A 7 14.97 -19.13 8.03
CA PRO A 7 14.55 -18.02 8.88
C PRO A 7 15.48 -17.71 10.07
N LEU A 8 16.33 -18.66 10.49
CA LEU A 8 17.27 -18.49 11.60
C LEU A 8 18.49 -17.63 11.18
N CYS A 9 18.91 -16.67 12.01
CA CYS A 9 20.15 -15.93 11.77
C CYS A 9 21.29 -16.61 12.55
N ASN A 10 22.30 -17.12 11.83
CA ASN A 10 23.50 -17.73 12.43
C ASN A 10 23.19 -18.85 13.44
N GLY A 11 22.15 -19.65 13.17
CA GLY A 11 21.73 -20.77 14.02
C GLY A 11 20.83 -20.41 15.21
N SER A 12 20.52 -19.12 15.41
CA SER A 12 19.64 -18.66 16.49
C SER A 12 18.42 -17.90 15.96
N LEU A 13 17.29 -18.01 16.67
CA LEU A 13 16.08 -17.25 16.35
C LEU A 13 16.22 -15.78 16.77
N ILE A 14 16.91 -15.53 17.89
CA ILE A 14 17.30 -14.22 18.40
C ILE A 14 18.83 -14.24 18.52
N PRO A 15 19.57 -13.69 17.55
CA PRO A 15 21.03 -13.64 17.59
C PRO A 15 21.51 -12.51 18.52
N ASP A 16 22.81 -12.51 18.85
CA ASP A 16 23.42 -11.35 19.53
C ASP A 16 23.21 -10.08 18.71
N LEU A 17 22.49 -9.12 19.30
CA LEU A 17 22.07 -7.86 18.66
C LEU A 17 23.21 -6.84 18.61
N THR A 18 24.39 -7.28 18.17
CA THR A 18 25.59 -6.44 18.07
C THR A 18 25.90 -6.12 16.61
N GLY A 19 26.13 -4.83 16.32
CA GLY A 19 26.60 -4.37 15.02
C GLY A 19 25.63 -4.68 13.86
N PRO A 20 26.14 -5.06 12.67
CA PRO A 20 25.33 -5.29 11.46
C PRO A 20 24.24 -6.37 11.59
N VAL A 21 24.39 -7.31 12.53
CA VAL A 21 23.41 -8.37 12.79
C VAL A 21 22.10 -7.80 13.31
N ALA A 22 22.17 -6.80 14.21
CA ALA A 22 21.00 -6.13 14.77
C ALA A 22 20.15 -5.46 13.69
N VAL A 23 20.77 -4.79 12.73
CA VAL A 23 20.07 -4.12 11.63
C VAL A 23 19.30 -5.12 10.76
N VAL A 24 19.93 -6.25 10.41
CA VAL A 24 19.28 -7.30 9.62
C VAL A 24 18.14 -7.95 10.41
N PHE A 25 18.32 -8.16 11.72
CA PHE A 25 17.28 -8.71 12.57
C PHE A 25 16.07 -7.77 12.71
N ILE A 26 16.32 -6.47 12.97
CA ILE A 26 15.26 -5.46 13.04
C ILE A 26 14.53 -5.34 11.70
N HIS A 27 15.24 -5.44 10.57
CA HIS A 27 14.60 -5.46 9.26
C HIS A 27 13.66 -6.66 9.09
N ARG A 28 14.03 -7.87 9.55
CA ARG A 28 13.15 -9.05 9.55
C ARG A 28 11.93 -8.84 10.44
N LEU A 29 12.12 -8.26 11.63
CA LEU A 29 11.04 -7.94 12.54
C LEU A 29 10.07 -6.92 11.93
N ALA A 30 10.60 -5.88 11.27
CA ALA A 30 9.79 -4.89 10.56
C ALA A 30 8.97 -5.52 9.42
N ALA A 31 9.54 -6.49 8.69
CA ALA A 31 8.80 -7.23 7.67
C ALA A 31 7.62 -8.04 8.26
N LEU A 32 7.82 -8.70 9.41
CA LEU A 32 6.76 -9.41 10.12
C LEU A 32 5.65 -8.47 10.61
N VAL A 33 6.03 -7.36 11.26
CA VAL A 33 5.07 -6.34 11.73
C VAL A 33 4.31 -5.74 10.54
N GLY A 34 5.00 -5.41 9.45
CA GLY A 34 4.39 -4.92 8.22
C GLY A 34 3.35 -5.90 7.65
N MET A 35 3.66 -7.20 7.63
CA MET A 35 2.73 -8.23 7.17
C MET A 35 1.47 -8.30 8.04
N LEU A 36 1.62 -8.22 9.37
CA LEU A 36 0.49 -8.20 10.28
C LEU A 36 -0.38 -6.95 10.11
N LEU A 37 0.23 -5.78 9.93
CA LEU A 37 -0.50 -4.53 9.69
C LEU A 37 -1.29 -4.57 8.39
N ILE A 38 -0.69 -5.06 7.30
CA ILE A 38 -1.36 -5.23 6.00
C ILE A 38 -2.47 -6.29 6.11
N GLY A 39 -2.26 -7.36 6.87
CA GLY A 39 -3.30 -8.35 7.18
C GLY A 39 -4.48 -7.77 7.93
N GLY A 40 -4.21 -6.98 8.97
CA GLY A 40 -5.25 -6.24 9.71
C GLY A 40 -6.02 -5.29 8.79
N LEU A 41 -5.33 -4.59 7.89
CA LEU A 41 -5.96 -3.71 6.89
C LEU A 41 -6.87 -4.48 5.93
N LEU A 42 -6.41 -5.63 5.43
CA LEU A 42 -7.20 -6.50 4.56
C LEU A 42 -8.47 -7.00 5.27
N VAL A 43 -8.34 -7.47 6.52
CA VAL A 43 -9.49 -7.92 7.33
C VAL A 43 -10.48 -6.78 7.58
N ARG A 44 -9.99 -5.58 7.87
CA ARG A 44 -10.84 -4.38 8.03
C ARG A 44 -11.59 -4.06 6.75
N ASN A 45 -10.88 -4.04 5.61
CA ASN A 45 -11.44 -3.68 4.30
C ASN A 45 -12.33 -4.78 3.72
N TYR A 46 -12.27 -6.01 4.24
CA TYR A 46 -13.20 -7.08 3.88
C TYR A 46 -14.65 -6.71 4.18
N ARG A 47 -14.90 -5.97 5.28
CA ARG A 47 -16.26 -5.53 5.64
C ARG A 47 -16.83 -4.51 4.66
N THR A 48 -15.97 -3.65 4.12
CA THR A 48 -16.35 -2.58 3.16
C THR A 48 -16.16 -3.00 1.70
N ARG A 49 -15.94 -4.28 1.41
CA ARG A 49 -15.62 -4.78 0.06
C ARG A 49 -16.70 -4.49 -0.99
N VAL A 50 -17.96 -4.35 -0.57
CA VAL A 50 -19.10 -4.07 -1.46
C VAL A 50 -19.19 -2.58 -1.76
N GLU A 51 -18.98 -1.74 -0.75
CA GLU A 51 -19.07 -0.27 -0.88
C GLU A 51 -17.81 0.33 -1.52
N ARG A 52 -16.64 -0.23 -1.22
CA ARG A 52 -15.33 0.24 -1.68
C ARG A 52 -14.46 -0.94 -2.15
N PRO A 53 -14.80 -1.55 -3.31
CA PRO A 53 -14.02 -2.67 -3.86
C PRO A 53 -12.58 -2.28 -4.16
N ASP A 54 -12.30 -1.00 -4.45
CA ASP A 54 -10.96 -0.48 -4.75
C ASP A 54 -9.99 -0.66 -3.56
N LEU A 55 -10.44 -0.33 -2.35
CA LEU A 55 -9.64 -0.49 -1.13
C LEU A 55 -9.39 -1.97 -0.83
N TYR A 56 -10.38 -2.82 -1.07
CA TYR A 56 -10.24 -4.25 -0.85
C TYR A 56 -9.24 -4.88 -1.83
N LYS A 57 -9.36 -4.59 -3.13
CA LYS A 57 -8.42 -5.07 -4.17
C LYS A 57 -7.00 -4.56 -3.92
N GLY A 58 -6.84 -3.27 -3.57
CA GLY A 58 -5.54 -2.72 -3.20
C GLY A 58 -4.91 -3.41 -1.99
N SER A 59 -5.72 -3.77 -0.98
CA SER A 59 -5.25 -4.48 0.21
C SER A 59 -4.84 -5.92 -0.10
N ILE A 60 -5.54 -6.60 -1.01
CA ILE A 60 -5.14 -7.92 -1.52
C ILE A 60 -3.80 -7.82 -2.24
N ALA A 61 -3.62 -6.83 -3.12
CA ALA A 61 -2.38 -6.63 -3.84
C ALA A 61 -1.21 -6.37 -2.88
N ALA A 62 -1.40 -5.51 -1.88
CA ALA A 62 -0.40 -5.25 -0.85
C ALA A 62 -0.03 -6.53 -0.07
N MET A 63 -1.03 -7.34 0.30
CA MET A 63 -0.81 -8.62 0.97
C MET A 63 0.00 -9.59 0.10
N PHE A 64 -0.35 -9.69 -1.18
CA PHE A 64 0.36 -10.53 -2.13
C PHE A 64 1.83 -10.09 -2.28
N PHE A 65 2.09 -8.79 -2.46
CA PHE A 65 3.45 -8.29 -2.62
C PHE A 65 4.31 -8.46 -1.36
N ILE A 66 3.76 -8.27 -0.15
CA ILE A 66 4.57 -8.47 1.06
C ILE A 66 4.92 -9.95 1.30
N ILE A 67 4.05 -10.88 0.91
CA ILE A 67 4.37 -12.31 0.94
C ILE A 67 5.54 -12.61 0.00
N LEU A 68 5.47 -12.14 -1.25
CA LEU A 68 6.57 -12.27 -2.21
C LEU A 68 7.85 -11.55 -1.73
N GLN A 69 7.72 -10.43 -1.03
CA GLN A 69 8.85 -9.69 -0.46
C GLN A 69 9.61 -10.52 0.58
N ILE A 70 8.87 -11.22 1.45
CA ILE A 70 9.46 -12.08 2.49
C ILE A 70 10.21 -13.26 1.84
N PHE A 71 9.61 -13.93 0.85
CA PHE A 71 10.26 -15.03 0.14
C PHE A 71 11.49 -14.57 -0.65
N SER A 72 11.38 -13.46 -1.38
CA SER A 72 12.52 -12.90 -2.13
C SER A 72 13.64 -12.43 -1.20
N GLY A 73 13.34 -11.93 0.00
CA GLY A 73 14.34 -11.60 1.01
C GLY A 73 15.11 -12.83 1.50
N GLY A 74 14.44 -13.97 1.65
CA GLY A 74 15.08 -15.26 1.90
C GLY A 74 16.03 -15.67 0.76
N ALA A 75 15.59 -15.51 -0.49
CA ALA A 75 16.41 -15.78 -1.67
C ALA A 75 17.67 -14.89 -1.73
N VAL A 76 17.59 -13.62 -1.32
CA VAL A 76 18.77 -12.72 -1.25
C VAL A 76 19.81 -13.28 -0.27
N VAL A 77 19.36 -13.82 0.88
CA VAL A 77 20.23 -14.47 1.87
C VAL A 77 20.91 -15.71 1.28
N MET A 78 20.14 -16.59 0.66
CA MET A 78 20.65 -17.84 0.09
C MET A 78 21.62 -17.61 -1.08
N THR A 79 21.40 -16.56 -1.87
CA THR A 79 22.24 -16.20 -3.02
C THR A 79 23.41 -15.28 -2.67
N GLN A 80 23.61 -14.96 -1.38
CA GLN A 80 24.70 -14.09 -0.91
C GLN A 80 24.75 -12.73 -1.63
N LEU A 81 23.60 -12.03 -1.72
CA LEU A 81 23.45 -10.74 -2.41
C LEU A 81 23.59 -10.85 -3.93
N GLY A 82 23.16 -11.97 -4.51
CA GLY A 82 23.09 -12.14 -5.96
C GLY A 82 22.32 -10.99 -6.61
N LEU A 83 22.84 -10.49 -7.73
CA LEU A 83 22.30 -9.31 -8.42
C LEU A 83 20.80 -9.48 -8.74
N PHE A 84 20.43 -10.57 -9.40
CA PHE A 84 19.04 -10.85 -9.76
C PHE A 84 18.13 -10.92 -8.54
N SER A 85 18.54 -11.63 -7.48
CA SER A 85 17.73 -11.74 -6.26
C SER A 85 17.53 -10.38 -5.58
N THR A 86 18.57 -9.56 -5.54
CA THR A 86 18.54 -8.23 -4.93
C THR A 86 17.65 -7.29 -5.73
N LEU A 87 17.73 -7.32 -7.07
CA LEU A 87 16.86 -6.55 -7.96
C LEU A 87 15.41 -6.97 -7.84
N THR A 88 15.12 -8.28 -7.83
CA THR A 88 13.76 -8.78 -7.62
C THR A 88 13.20 -8.32 -6.27
N HIS A 89 13.99 -8.41 -5.20
CA HIS A 89 13.60 -7.95 -3.88
C HIS A 89 13.32 -6.44 -3.85
N ALA A 90 14.16 -5.61 -4.48
CA ALA A 90 13.92 -4.17 -4.56
C ALA A 90 12.70 -3.80 -5.44
N GLY A 91 12.50 -4.52 -6.55
CA GLY A 91 11.34 -4.34 -7.43
C GLY A 91 10.02 -4.67 -6.74
N LEU A 92 9.96 -5.80 -6.02
CA LEU A 92 8.80 -6.18 -5.21
C LEU A 92 8.54 -5.18 -4.08
N ALA A 93 9.59 -4.64 -3.43
CA ALA A 93 9.43 -3.58 -2.43
C ALA A 93 8.78 -2.33 -3.02
N THR A 94 9.15 -1.97 -4.26
CA THR A 94 8.59 -0.81 -4.96
C THR A 94 7.12 -1.02 -5.30
N LEU A 95 6.74 -2.21 -5.76
CA LEU A 95 5.34 -2.55 -6.04
C LEU A 95 4.49 -2.56 -4.76
N LEU A 96 5.03 -3.09 -3.67
CA LEU A 96 4.40 -3.02 -2.36
C LEU A 96 4.18 -1.56 -1.94
N PHE A 97 5.22 -0.73 -2.01
CA PHE A 97 5.12 0.69 -1.68
C PHE A 97 4.09 1.43 -2.56
N GLY A 98 4.05 1.13 -3.86
CA GLY A 98 3.05 1.66 -4.78
C GLY A 98 1.62 1.28 -4.39
N SER A 99 1.40 0.02 -4.01
CA SER A 99 0.08 -0.45 -3.54
C SER A 99 -0.38 0.22 -2.25
N LEU A 100 0.54 0.45 -1.30
CA LEU A 100 0.25 1.17 -0.06
C LEU A 100 -0.03 2.66 -0.32
N SER A 101 0.73 3.26 -1.23
CA SER A 101 0.52 4.66 -1.65
C SER A 101 -0.84 4.85 -2.32
N TYR A 102 -1.24 3.90 -3.19
CA TYR A 102 -2.57 3.86 -3.78
C TYR A 102 -3.67 3.80 -2.70
N LEU A 103 -3.55 2.88 -1.73
CA LEU A 103 -4.50 2.78 -0.63
C LEU A 103 -4.57 4.08 0.18
N CYS A 104 -3.43 4.69 0.47
CA CYS A 104 -3.36 5.95 1.20
C CYS A 104 -4.13 7.06 0.45
N LEU A 105 -3.88 7.23 -0.85
CA LEU A 105 -4.56 8.23 -1.69
C LEU A 105 -6.07 8.05 -1.72
N HIS A 106 -6.56 6.81 -1.78
CA HIS A 106 -8.00 6.52 -1.75
C HIS A 106 -8.66 6.70 -0.37
N THR A 107 -7.86 6.86 0.69
CA THR A 107 -8.36 7.15 2.05
C THR A 107 -8.28 8.63 2.42
N LEU A 108 -7.50 9.43 1.67
CA LEU A 108 -7.35 10.85 1.96
C LEU A 108 -8.64 11.63 1.63
N PRO A 109 -9.04 12.59 2.48
CA PRO A 109 -10.13 13.50 2.16
C PRO A 109 -9.77 14.34 0.93
N ARG A 110 -10.76 14.67 0.11
CA ARG A 110 -10.54 15.53 -1.07
C ARG A 110 -9.89 16.83 -0.61
N PRO A 111 -8.76 17.25 -1.22
CA PRO A 111 -8.11 18.51 -0.88
C PRO A 111 -9.11 19.66 -0.95
N ALA A 112 -9.18 20.49 0.09
CA ALA A 112 -10.05 21.66 0.13
C ALA A 112 -9.84 22.60 -1.07
N VAL A 113 -8.63 22.60 -1.64
CA VAL A 113 -8.29 23.32 -2.89
C VAL A 113 -9.11 22.83 -4.08
N LEU A 114 -9.37 21.52 -4.22
CA LEU A 114 -10.23 20.99 -5.28
C LEU A 114 -11.71 21.28 -5.01
N ALA A 115 -12.11 21.32 -3.74
CA ALA A 115 -13.47 21.72 -3.35
C ALA A 115 -13.73 23.21 -3.66
N ALA A 116 -12.73 24.07 -3.45
CA ALA A 116 -12.82 25.50 -3.76
C ALA A 116 -12.74 25.80 -5.27
N ARG A 117 -12.18 24.89 -6.08
CA ARG A 117 -12.07 25.03 -7.54
C ARG A 117 -13.28 24.50 -8.31
N GLN A 118 -14.30 23.96 -7.63
CA GLN A 118 -15.49 23.44 -8.29
C GLN A 118 -16.26 24.62 -8.92
N PRO A 119 -16.39 24.69 -10.26
CA PRO A 119 -17.07 25.78 -10.92
C PRO A 119 -18.55 25.81 -10.52
N ASP A 120 -19.09 27.02 -10.30
CA ASP A 120 -20.44 27.28 -9.76
C ASP A 120 -21.57 26.57 -10.52
N THR A 121 -21.33 26.16 -11.76
CA THR A 121 -22.28 25.44 -12.62
C THR A 121 -22.64 24.03 -12.14
N LEU A 122 -21.83 23.42 -11.27
CA LEU A 122 -22.08 22.09 -10.70
C LEU A 122 -22.68 22.12 -9.29
N ARG A 123 -23.01 23.31 -8.77
CA ARG A 123 -23.66 23.45 -7.47
C ARG A 123 -25.14 23.03 -7.63
N PRO A 124 -25.62 21.97 -6.95
CA PRO A 124 -27.03 21.59 -7.03
C PRO A 124 -27.86 22.72 -6.42
N GLY A 125 -28.43 23.57 -7.27
CA GLY A 125 -29.14 24.79 -6.89
C GLY A 125 -28.93 26.00 -7.82
N SER A 126 -28.03 25.94 -8.81
CA SER A 126 -27.83 27.03 -9.79
C SER A 126 -28.52 26.81 -11.14
N ALA A 127 -29.32 25.75 -11.28
CA ALA A 127 -30.25 25.64 -12.39
C ALA A 127 -31.41 26.61 -12.13
N GLU A 128 -31.19 27.89 -12.42
CA GLU A 128 -32.27 28.85 -12.59
C GLU A 128 -33.30 28.20 -13.55
N PRO A 129 -34.60 28.18 -13.21
CA PRO A 129 -35.60 27.69 -14.12
C PRO A 129 -35.51 28.52 -15.40
N PHE A 130 -35.24 27.87 -16.52
CA PHE A 130 -35.35 28.50 -17.83
C PHE A 130 -36.82 28.87 -18.04
N ASP A 131 -37.21 30.11 -17.68
CA ASP A 131 -38.54 30.66 -17.89
C ASP A 131 -38.73 30.89 -19.39
N VAL A 132 -39.28 29.89 -20.08
CA VAL A 132 -39.76 30.01 -21.46
C VAL A 132 -41.02 30.86 -21.43
N ARG A 133 -40.85 32.18 -21.42
CA ARG A 133 -41.96 33.10 -21.66
C ARG A 133 -42.35 33.02 -23.13
N LEU A 134 -43.34 32.18 -23.43
CA LEU A 134 -43.98 32.11 -24.74
C LEU A 134 -44.59 33.49 -25.07
N PRO A 135 -44.35 34.05 -26.27
CA PRO A 135 -44.98 35.29 -26.68
C PRO A 135 -46.49 35.05 -26.85
N SER A 136 -47.29 35.80 -26.09
CA SER A 136 -48.74 35.90 -26.27
C SER A 136 -49.02 36.45 -27.67
N GLY A 137 -49.57 35.60 -28.53
CA GLY A 137 -49.98 35.95 -29.89
C GLY A 137 -50.99 37.09 -29.90
N GLN A 138 -50.74 38.05 -30.78
CA GLN A 138 -51.73 38.94 -31.37
C GLN A 138 -52.07 38.45 -32.76
#